data_AF-A0A7C1UIU0-F1
#
_entry.id   AF-A0A7C1UIU0-F1
#
_cell.length_a   1.000
_cell.length_b   1.000
_cell.length_c   1.000
_cell.angle_alpha   90.00
_cell.angle_beta   90.00
_cell.angle_gamma   90.00
#
_symmetry.space_group_name_H-M   'P 1'
#
loop_
_entity.id
_entity.type
_entity.pdbx_description
1 polymer ?
#
loop_
_entity_poly.entity_id
_entity_poly.type
_entity_poly.pdbx_seq_one_letter_code
_entity_poly.pdbx_strand_id
1 'polypeptide(L)'
;MAPPAQSPESDLTLPIRPGDKPPVPLPTRPTMIRGFTLACPVCGTRGLFRRWVNMVERCPTCHLRFERIEGHWLGSLSINTVVSAVTLLALVTVAMVVTHADPPIPLLLGVCSAVAVVLPVLLFPFTRTIWSAVDLLSRPLAPGEVDPRYDPQELAALAAERAERDRAGDGSGSGLSDPGPRTRRSDEPRPPRSSRPHDR
;
A
#
# COMPACT_ATOMS: atom_id res chain seq x y z
N MET A 1 25.17 -36.74 20.89
CA MET A 1 25.81 -35.43 20.61
C MET A 1 24.88 -34.69 19.65
N ALA A 2 23.96 -33.90 20.20
CA ALA A 2 22.99 -33.14 19.42
C ALA A 2 23.65 -31.86 18.88
N PRO A 3 23.36 -31.42 17.65
CA PRO A 3 23.89 -30.17 17.13
C PRO A 3 23.37 -28.98 17.97
N PRO A 4 24.21 -27.94 18.22
CA PRO A 4 23.77 -26.78 18.97
C PRO A 4 22.63 -26.06 18.23
N ALA A 5 21.61 -25.66 18.99
CA ALA A 5 20.52 -24.83 18.52
C ALA A 5 21.09 -23.55 17.87
N GLN A 6 20.79 -23.37 16.58
CA GLN A 6 21.12 -22.14 15.86
C GLN A 6 20.32 -21.01 16.52
N SER A 7 21.02 -20.03 17.09
CA SER A 7 20.42 -18.85 17.68
C SER A 7 19.83 -17.96 16.56
N PRO A 8 18.61 -17.40 16.74
CA PRO A 8 17.91 -16.62 15.71
C PRO A 8 18.54 -15.24 15.41
N GLU A 9 19.69 -14.94 15.99
CA GLU A 9 20.35 -13.62 15.95
C GLU A 9 21.24 -13.46 14.70
N SER A 10 21.51 -14.54 13.96
CA SER A 10 22.32 -14.53 12.73
C SER A 10 21.61 -13.95 11.51
N ASP A 11 20.31 -13.65 11.61
CA ASP A 11 19.50 -13.11 10.50
C ASP A 11 19.35 -11.58 10.55
N LEU A 12 19.73 -10.92 11.67
CA LEU A 12 19.52 -9.48 11.86
C LEU A 12 20.56 -8.60 11.14
N THR A 13 21.52 -9.22 10.46
CA THR A 13 22.47 -8.56 9.56
C THR A 13 22.56 -9.36 8.27
N LEU A 14 21.48 -9.47 7.51
CA LEU A 14 21.62 -9.72 6.09
C LEU A 14 22.14 -8.43 5.46
N PRO A 15 23.44 -8.31 5.12
CA PRO A 15 23.88 -7.23 4.25
C PRO A 15 23.05 -7.31 2.98
N ILE A 16 22.69 -6.15 2.41
CA ILE A 16 22.19 -6.05 1.02
C ILE A 16 23.08 -6.98 0.20
N ARG A 17 22.54 -8.07 -0.34
CA ARG A 17 23.38 -8.97 -1.12
C ARG A 17 23.92 -8.14 -2.27
N PRO A 18 25.23 -8.18 -2.56
CA PRO A 18 25.75 -7.52 -3.74
C PRO A 18 24.98 -8.01 -4.97
N GLY A 19 24.06 -7.18 -5.49
CA GLY A 19 23.13 -7.55 -6.57
C GLY A 19 21.63 -7.32 -6.29
N ASP A 20 21.21 -7.06 -5.04
CA ASP A 20 19.82 -6.73 -4.76
C ASP A 20 19.48 -5.36 -5.34
N LYS A 21 18.41 -5.29 -6.16
CA LYS A 21 17.90 -4.03 -6.69
C LYS A 21 17.47 -3.13 -5.52
N PRO A 22 17.74 -1.81 -5.58
CA PRO A 22 17.30 -0.90 -4.53
C PRO A 22 15.78 -1.01 -4.37
N PRO A 23 15.26 -1.00 -3.13
CA PRO A 23 13.84 -1.14 -2.90
C PRO A 23 13.08 0.03 -3.52
N VAL A 24 12.00 -0.28 -4.24
CA VAL A 24 11.14 0.73 -4.85
C VAL A 24 10.27 1.35 -3.74
N PRO A 25 10.35 2.67 -3.50
CA PRO A 25 9.60 3.30 -2.43
C PRO A 25 8.11 3.34 -2.76
N LEU A 26 7.28 3.21 -1.72
CA LEU A 26 5.84 3.40 -1.84
C LEU A 26 5.50 4.90 -2.04
N PRO A 27 4.42 5.21 -2.76
CA PRO A 27 3.97 6.59 -2.92
C PRO A 27 3.54 7.18 -1.57
N THR A 28 4.19 8.27 -1.14
CA THR A 28 4.04 8.84 0.22
C THR A 28 2.61 9.25 0.55
N ARG A 29 1.97 10.05 -0.32
CA ARG A 29 0.63 10.61 -0.07
C ARG A 29 -0.45 9.54 0.13
N PRO A 30 -0.69 8.60 -0.81
CA PRO A 30 -1.73 7.59 -0.64
C PRO A 30 -1.44 6.65 0.53
N THR A 31 -0.17 6.33 0.78
CA THR A 31 0.25 5.50 1.93
C THR A 31 -0.15 6.16 3.26
N MET A 32 0.14 7.45 3.43
CA MET A 32 -0.24 8.20 4.63
C MET A 32 -1.76 8.34 4.76
N ILE A 33 -2.47 8.68 3.68
CA ILE A 33 -3.94 8.81 3.69
C ILE A 33 -4.60 7.49 4.13
N ARG A 34 -4.08 6.35 3.65
CA ARG A 34 -4.54 5.02 4.08
C ARG A 34 -4.28 4.79 5.57
N GLY A 35 -3.10 5.19 6.06
CA GLY A 35 -2.76 5.16 7.48
C GLY A 35 -3.74 5.95 8.36
N PHE A 36 -4.15 7.16 7.94
CA PHE A 36 -5.14 7.96 8.66
C PHE A 36 -6.59 7.44 8.57
N THR A 37 -6.89 6.54 7.62
CA THR A 37 -8.25 6.05 7.37
C THR A 37 -8.45 4.60 7.81
N LEU A 38 -7.59 4.09 8.70
CA LEU A 38 -7.62 2.71 9.21
C LEU A 38 -7.57 1.64 8.11
N ALA A 39 -6.90 1.97 7.01
CA ALA A 39 -6.71 1.10 5.86
C ALA A 39 -5.27 0.60 5.78
N CYS A 40 -5.06 -0.52 5.10
CA CYS A 40 -3.72 -1.05 4.87
C CYS A 40 -2.91 -0.03 4.04
N PRO A 41 -1.72 0.39 4.49
CA PRO A 41 -0.89 1.35 3.77
C PRO A 41 -0.51 0.86 2.35
N VAL A 42 -0.32 -0.45 2.18
CA VAL A 42 0.12 -1.08 0.91
C VAL A 42 -1.04 -1.30 -0.07
N CYS A 43 -2.07 -2.05 0.32
CA CYS A 43 -3.17 -2.42 -0.59
C CYS A 43 -4.45 -1.57 -0.43
N GLY A 44 -4.61 -0.85 0.68
CA GLY A 44 -5.81 -0.06 0.96
C GLY A 44 -7.00 -0.83 1.55
N THR A 45 -6.89 -2.15 1.76
CA THR A 45 -7.95 -2.94 2.41
C THR A 45 -8.26 -2.44 3.82
N ARG A 46 -9.54 -2.40 4.17
CA ARG A 46 -10.06 -2.02 5.49
C ARG A 46 -10.41 -3.26 6.33
N GLY A 47 -10.83 -3.06 7.58
CA GLY A 47 -11.18 -4.18 8.47
C GLY A 47 -9.96 -4.85 9.11
N LEU A 48 -8.91 -4.06 9.36
CA LEU A 48 -7.67 -4.54 10.00
C LEU A 48 -7.83 -4.83 11.50
N PHE A 49 -8.95 -4.43 12.10
CA PHE A 49 -9.20 -4.53 13.52
C PHE A 49 -10.39 -5.47 13.76
N ARG A 50 -10.16 -6.57 14.48
CA ARG A 50 -11.23 -7.49 14.91
C ARG A 50 -12.03 -6.92 16.08
N ARG A 51 -11.35 -6.15 16.93
CA ARG A 51 -11.90 -5.29 17.99
C ARG A 51 -11.14 -3.98 17.96
N TRP A 52 -11.69 -2.92 18.55
CA TRP A 52 -11.08 -1.58 18.52
C TRP A 52 -9.58 -1.54 18.89
N VAL A 53 -9.18 -2.38 19.85
CA VAL A 53 -7.80 -2.49 20.33
C VAL A 53 -7.04 -3.73 19.83
N ASN A 54 -7.66 -4.55 18.97
CA ASN A 54 -7.08 -5.80 18.49
C ASN A 54 -6.93 -5.75 16.97
N MET A 55 -5.70 -5.46 16.53
CA MET A 55 -5.31 -5.46 15.13
C MET A 55 -4.89 -6.87 14.71
N VAL A 56 -5.26 -7.27 13.50
CA VAL A 56 -4.79 -8.53 12.92
C VAL A 56 -3.27 -8.50 12.74
N GLU A 57 -2.61 -9.66 12.86
CA GLU A 57 -1.16 -9.77 12.67
C GLU A 57 -0.74 -9.53 11.22
N ARG A 58 -1.56 -10.02 10.28
CA ARG A 58 -1.35 -9.92 8.83
C ARG A 58 -2.56 -9.33 8.13
N CYS A 59 -2.32 -8.49 7.12
CA CYS A 59 -3.37 -7.99 6.25
C CYS A 59 -4.09 -9.16 5.53
N PRO A 60 -5.43 -9.20 5.49
CA PRO A 60 -6.17 -10.29 4.82
C PRO A 60 -6.06 -10.29 3.29
N THR A 61 -5.52 -9.23 2.69
CA THR A 61 -5.44 -9.07 1.23
C THR A 61 -4.01 -9.18 0.71
N CYS A 62 -3.09 -8.35 1.19
CA CYS A 62 -1.70 -8.38 0.74
C CYS A 62 -0.77 -9.18 1.66
N HIS A 63 -1.29 -9.77 2.74
CA HIS A 63 -0.54 -10.58 3.72
C HIS A 63 0.61 -9.88 4.45
N LEU A 64 0.70 -8.55 4.33
CA LEU A 64 1.64 -7.71 5.09
C LEU A 64 1.55 -8.01 6.58
N ARG A 65 2.68 -8.41 7.17
CA ARG A 65 2.82 -8.52 8.63
C ARG A 65 3.00 -7.12 9.22
N PHE A 66 2.09 -6.69 10.09
CA PHE A 66 2.16 -5.34 10.66
C PHE A 66 3.27 -5.19 11.71
N GLU A 67 3.62 -6.26 12.41
CA GLU A 67 4.77 -6.30 13.30
C GLU A 67 5.96 -6.92 12.55
N ARG A 68 6.62 -6.08 11.74
CA ARG A 68 7.76 -6.49 10.90
C ARG A 68 9.03 -6.76 11.70
N ILE A 69 9.18 -6.05 12.81
CA ILE A 69 10.38 -6.05 13.66
C ILE A 69 9.93 -6.14 15.11
N GLU A 70 10.71 -6.81 15.96
CA GLU A 70 10.50 -6.76 17.40
C GLU A 70 10.50 -5.31 17.90
N GLY A 71 9.51 -4.97 18.72
CA GLY A 71 9.35 -3.60 19.21
C GLY A 71 8.76 -2.62 18.18
N HIS A 72 8.30 -3.07 17.01
CA HIS A 72 7.58 -2.19 16.06
C HIS A 72 6.34 -1.54 16.71
N TRP A 73 5.70 -2.23 17.66
CA TRP A 73 4.63 -1.65 18.48
C TRP A 73 5.04 -0.37 19.22
N LEU A 74 6.30 -0.25 19.63
CA LEU A 74 6.79 0.86 20.46
C LEU A 74 6.65 2.22 19.75
N GLY A 75 6.78 2.25 18.42
CA GLY A 75 6.57 3.48 17.65
C GLY A 75 5.09 3.91 17.58
N SER A 76 4.16 2.95 17.52
CA SER A 76 2.72 3.27 17.62
C SER A 76 2.33 3.76 19.02
N LEU A 77 3.01 3.24 20.05
CA LEU A 77 2.84 3.69 21.43
C LEU A 77 3.39 5.11 21.63
N SER A 78 4.57 5.41 21.08
CA SER A 78 5.17 6.75 21.22
C SER A 78 4.31 7.84 20.57
N ILE A 79 3.77 7.60 19.37
CA ILE A 79 2.82 8.53 18.73
C ILE A 79 1.58 8.74 19.63
N ASN A 80 1.01 7.67 20.17
CA ASN A 80 -0.16 7.74 21.04
C ASN A 80 0.10 8.56 22.29
N THR A 81 1.24 8.33 22.94
CA THR A 81 1.68 9.07 24.13
C THR A 81 1.90 10.55 23.83
N VAL A 82 2.57 10.89 22.72
CA VAL A 82 2.82 12.29 22.33
C VAL A 82 1.51 13.03 22.09
N VAL A 83 0.59 12.46 21.30
CA VAL A 83 -0.70 13.09 21.02
C VAL A 83 -1.51 13.27 22.30
N SER A 84 -1.50 12.26 23.18
CA SER A 84 -2.20 12.33 24.47
C SER A 84 -1.61 13.39 25.39
N ALA A 85 -0.28 13.46 25.52
CA ALA A 85 0.39 14.46 26.33
C ALA A 85 0.16 15.89 25.82
N VAL A 86 0.26 16.10 24.51
CA VAL A 86 -0.03 17.40 23.87
C VAL A 86 -1.49 17.80 24.10
N THR A 87 -2.42 16.85 24.01
CA THR A 87 -3.85 17.13 24.26
C THR A 87 -4.10 17.51 25.71
N LEU A 88 -3.50 16.80 26.67
CA LEU A 88 -3.62 17.12 28.10
C LEU A 88 -3.01 18.49 28.41
N LEU A 89 -1.83 18.80 27.85
CA LEU A 89 -1.20 20.10 28.00
C LEU A 89 -2.11 21.20 27.45
N ALA A 90 -2.66 21.01 26.25
CA ALA A 90 -3.59 21.96 25.63
C ALA A 90 -4.84 22.16 26.49
N LEU A 91 -5.43 21.09 27.06
CA LEU A 91 -6.58 21.19 27.95
C LEU A 91 -6.28 22.04 29.19
N VAL A 92 -5.15 21.81 29.85
CA VAL A 92 -4.73 22.60 31.00
C VAL A 92 -4.48 24.05 30.61
N THR A 93 -3.78 24.30 29.50
CA THR A 93 -3.53 25.66 29.00
C THR A 93 -4.83 26.40 28.69
N VAL A 94 -5.77 25.76 27.96
CA VAL A 94 -7.06 26.35 27.62
C VAL A 94 -7.88 26.64 28.88
N ALA A 95 -7.91 25.71 29.84
CA ALA A 95 -8.59 25.91 31.12
C ALA A 95 -8.02 27.16 31.83
N MET A 96 -6.70 27.25 31.97
CA MET A 96 -6.04 28.40 32.62
C MET A 96 -6.35 29.73 31.92
N VAL A 97 -6.37 29.77 30.59
CA VAL A 97 -6.68 30.98 29.82
C VAL A 97 -8.14 31.39 30.01
N VAL A 98 -9.08 30.44 29.91
CA VAL A 98 -10.53 30.72 29.99
C VAL A 98 -10.93 31.12 31.41
N THR A 99 -10.37 30.48 32.42
CA THR A 99 -10.71 30.74 33.83
C THR A 99 -9.84 31.82 34.46
N HIS A 100 -9.01 32.53 33.66
CA HIS A 100 -8.13 33.60 34.14
C HIS A 100 -7.25 33.16 35.33
N ALA A 101 -6.65 31.96 35.21
CA ALA A 101 -5.83 31.30 36.22
C ALA A 101 -6.55 30.84 37.52
N ASP A 102 -7.89 30.81 37.55
CA ASP A 102 -8.67 30.22 38.64
C ASP A 102 -9.58 29.07 38.18
N PRO A 103 -9.02 27.95 37.67
CA PRO A 103 -9.84 26.86 37.18
C PRO A 103 -10.46 26.06 38.33
N PRO A 104 -11.70 25.55 38.16
CA PRO A 104 -12.29 24.62 39.11
C PRO A 104 -11.51 23.30 39.11
N ILE A 105 -10.55 23.18 40.03
CA ILE A 105 -9.59 22.07 40.09
C ILE A 105 -10.25 20.68 40.07
N PRO A 106 -11.35 20.41 40.81
CA PRO A 106 -12.00 19.10 40.76
C PRO A 106 -12.53 18.74 39.36
N LEU A 107 -13.09 19.72 38.65
CA LEU A 107 -13.58 19.52 37.29
C LEU A 107 -12.42 19.32 36.31
N LEU A 108 -11.38 20.15 36.40
CA LEU A 108 -10.20 20.04 35.54
C LEU A 108 -9.51 18.69 35.71
N LEU A 109 -9.29 18.25 36.95
CA LEU A 109 -8.75 16.92 37.24
C LEU A 109 -9.64 15.81 36.68
N GLY A 110 -10.95 15.87 36.92
CA GLY A 110 -11.89 14.88 36.39
C GLY A 110 -11.83 14.76 34.86
N VAL A 111 -11.82 15.90 34.16
CA VAL A 111 -11.72 15.94 32.69
C VAL A 111 -10.36 15.42 32.22
N CYS A 112 -9.26 15.89 32.79
CA CYS A 112 -7.91 15.44 32.44
C CYS A 112 -7.73 13.93 32.68
N SER A 113 -8.21 13.40 33.81
CA SER A 113 -8.18 11.97 34.10
C SER A 113 -9.01 11.16 33.12
N ALA A 114 -10.22 11.63 32.78
CA ALA A 114 -11.06 10.96 31.78
C ALA A 114 -10.38 10.94 30.41
N VAL A 115 -9.84 12.08 29.96
CA VAL A 115 -9.12 12.19 28.68
C VAL A 115 -7.86 11.32 28.67
N ALA A 116 -7.08 11.30 29.76
CA ALA A 116 -5.87 10.50 29.88
C ALA A 116 -6.11 8.99 29.72
N VAL A 117 -7.33 8.50 29.99
CA VAL A 117 -7.69 7.09 29.81
C VAL A 117 -8.40 6.86 28.48
N VAL A 118 -9.40 7.68 28.17
CA VAL A 118 -10.28 7.47 27.00
C VAL A 118 -9.54 7.78 25.70
N LEU A 119 -8.78 8.88 25.65
CA LEU A 119 -8.15 9.33 24.41
C LEU A 119 -7.11 8.33 23.87
N PRO A 120 -6.16 7.79 24.67
CA PRO A 120 -5.25 6.76 24.20
C PRO A 120 -5.94 5.56 23.58
N VAL A 121 -7.04 5.08 24.20
CA VAL A 121 -7.82 3.94 23.73
C VAL A 121 -8.51 4.25 22.41
N LEU A 122 -9.05 5.46 22.24
CA LEU A 122 -9.67 5.89 20.99
C LEU A 122 -8.65 6.08 19.86
N LEU A 123 -7.47 6.63 20.18
CA LEU A 123 -6.41 6.88 19.22
C LEU A 123 -5.63 5.63 18.83
N PHE A 124 -5.65 4.60 19.68
CA PHE A 124 -4.89 3.37 19.50
C PHE A 124 -4.93 2.77 18.07
N PRO A 125 -6.10 2.54 17.44
CA PRO A 125 -6.13 1.99 16.09
C PRO A 125 -5.50 2.92 15.04
N PHE A 126 -5.67 4.24 15.21
CA PHE A 126 -5.09 5.23 14.29
C PHE A 126 -3.57 5.28 14.42
N THR A 127 -3.04 5.27 15.65
CA THR A 127 -1.58 5.34 15.84
C THR A 127 -0.89 4.09 15.33
N ARG A 128 -1.54 2.92 15.39
CA ARG A 128 -1.05 1.68 14.76
C ARG A 128 -0.95 1.80 13.24
N THR A 129 -2.02 2.23 12.57
CA THR A 129 -2.03 2.32 11.09
C THR A 129 -1.16 3.45 10.55
N ILE A 130 -1.11 4.58 11.26
CA ILE A 130 -0.20 5.69 10.94
C ILE A 130 1.25 5.24 11.10
N TRP A 131 1.60 4.59 12.22
CA TRP A 131 2.96 4.09 12.42
C TRP A 131 3.36 3.07 11.35
N SER A 132 2.48 2.13 10.99
CA SER A 132 2.77 1.19 9.89
C SER A 132 3.01 1.90 8.56
N ALA A 133 2.28 2.99 8.27
CA ALA A 133 2.52 3.80 7.08
C ALA A 133 3.88 4.52 7.14
N VAL A 134 4.21 5.13 8.28
CA VAL A 134 5.50 5.82 8.50
C VAL A 134 6.66 4.84 8.38
N ASP A 135 6.57 3.68 9.03
CA ASP A 135 7.61 2.66 8.97
C ASP A 135 7.85 2.18 7.54
N LEU A 136 6.81 1.95 6.75
CA LEU A 136 6.95 1.56 5.33
C LEU A 136 7.59 2.65 4.46
N LEU A 137 7.41 3.92 4.84
CA LEU A 137 8.04 5.04 4.13
C LEU A 137 9.50 5.23 4.54
N SER A 138 9.84 4.96 5.81
CA SER A 138 11.23 5.00 6.31
C SER A 138 12.01 3.75 5.92
N ARG A 139 11.36 2.59 5.93
CA ARG A 139 11.88 1.26 5.63
C ARG A 139 10.97 0.62 4.58
N PRO A 140 11.27 0.82 3.29
CA PRO A 140 10.51 0.24 2.20
C PRO A 140 10.32 -1.27 2.35
N LEU A 141 9.35 -1.81 1.60
CA LEU A 141 9.09 -3.24 1.53
C LEU A 141 10.35 -3.97 1.03
N ALA A 142 10.71 -5.03 1.74
CA ALA A 142 11.65 -6.02 1.25
C ALA A 142 10.92 -6.99 0.30
N PRO A 143 11.60 -7.55 -0.70
CA PRO A 143 11.00 -8.49 -1.64
C PRO A 143 10.34 -9.66 -0.89
N GLY A 144 9.09 -9.98 -1.25
CA GLY A 144 8.37 -11.12 -0.67
C GLY A 144 7.77 -10.90 0.73
N GLU A 145 7.81 -9.68 1.28
CA GLU A 145 7.07 -9.36 2.51
C GLU A 145 5.55 -9.31 2.34
N VAL A 146 5.09 -9.17 1.10
CA VAL A 146 3.68 -9.10 0.70
C VAL A 146 3.40 -10.03 -0.47
N ASP A 147 2.13 -10.26 -0.74
CA ASP A 147 1.71 -10.96 -1.96
C ASP A 147 2.31 -10.26 -3.21
N PRO A 148 2.98 -11.01 -4.11
CA PRO A 148 3.48 -10.59 -5.43
C PRO A 148 2.68 -9.50 -6.14
N ARG A 149 1.35 -9.62 -6.13
CA ARG A 149 0.43 -8.70 -6.82
C ARG A 149 0.45 -7.27 -6.27
N TYR A 150 0.94 -7.09 -5.05
CA TYR A 150 1.02 -5.81 -4.35
C TYR A 150 2.46 -5.37 -4.09
N ASP A 151 3.47 -6.15 -4.53
CA ASP A 151 4.88 -5.81 -4.37
C ASP A 151 5.27 -4.72 -5.40
N PRO A 152 5.72 -3.53 -4.97
CA PRO A 152 6.14 -2.46 -5.88
C PRO A 152 7.28 -2.88 -6.81
N GLN A 153 8.17 -3.77 -6.38
CA GLN A 153 9.30 -4.24 -7.19
C GLN A 153 8.82 -5.13 -8.33
N GLU A 154 7.91 -6.06 -8.04
CA GLU A 154 7.33 -6.92 -9.07
C GLU A 154 6.45 -6.13 -10.04
N LEU A 155 5.64 -5.20 -9.54
CA LEU A 155 4.83 -4.32 -10.39
C LEU A 155 5.70 -3.48 -11.32
N ALA A 156 6.84 -2.97 -10.83
CA ALA A 156 7.80 -2.25 -11.65
C ALA A 156 8.47 -3.16 -12.69
N ALA A 157 8.83 -4.39 -12.33
CA ALA A 157 9.39 -5.37 -13.27
C ALA A 157 8.40 -5.71 -14.39
N LEU A 158 7.15 -6.02 -14.05
CA LEU A 158 6.08 -6.30 -15.02
C LEU A 158 5.80 -5.10 -15.94
N ALA A 159 5.90 -3.87 -15.42
CA ALA A 159 5.75 -2.67 -16.23
C ALA A 159 6.90 -2.49 -17.24
N ALA A 160 8.14 -2.80 -16.84
CA ALA A 160 9.30 -2.75 -17.71
C ALA A 160 9.21 -3.80 -18.84
N GLU A 161 8.86 -5.04 -18.51
CA GLU A 161 8.66 -6.13 -19.47
C GLU A 161 7.55 -5.79 -20.50
N ARG A 162 6.44 -5.19 -20.03
CA ARG A 162 5.37 -4.71 -20.92
C ARG A 162 5.88 -3.65 -21.89
N ALA A 163 6.64 -2.67 -21.41
CA ALA A 163 7.21 -1.62 -22.25
C ALA A 163 8.21 -2.16 -23.29
N GLU A 164 8.99 -3.19 -22.95
CA GLU A 164 9.88 -3.88 -23.90
C GLU A 164 9.11 -4.62 -24.98
N ARG A 165 8.07 -5.39 -24.61
CA ARG A 165 7.19 -6.05 -25.59
C ARG A 165 6.53 -5.07 -26.55
N ASP A 166 6.07 -3.93 -26.04
CA ASP A 166 5.41 -2.91 -26.88
C ASP A 166 6.39 -2.29 -27.89
N ARG A 167 7.64 -2.03 -27.50
CA ARG A 167 8.71 -1.59 -28.42
C ARG A 167 9.04 -2.64 -29.47
N ALA A 168 9.11 -3.92 -29.08
CA ALA A 168 9.35 -5.01 -30.02
C ALA A 168 8.19 -5.20 -31.02
N GLY A 169 6.95 -4.94 -30.59
CA GLY A 169 5.77 -5.00 -31.43
C GLY A 169 5.69 -3.87 -32.48
N ASP A 170 6.02 -2.64 -32.10
CA ASP A 170 6.02 -1.47 -33.01
C ASP A 170 7.06 -1.62 -34.14
N GLY A 171 8.22 -2.23 -33.85
CA GLY A 171 9.26 -2.54 -34.84
C GLY A 171 8.87 -3.58 -35.90
N SER A 172 7.78 -4.33 -35.73
CA SER A 172 7.30 -5.32 -36.70
C SER A 172 6.22 -4.78 -37.66
N GLY A 173 5.71 -3.56 -37.43
CA GLY A 173 4.57 -2.97 -38.16
C GLY A 173 4.92 -1.95 -39.26
N SER A 174 6.18 -1.50 -39.35
CA SER A 174 6.63 -0.53 -40.36
C SER A 174 7.00 -1.14 -41.72
N GLY A 175 6.69 -2.42 -41.93
CA GLY A 175 6.86 -3.15 -43.18
C GLY A 175 5.55 -3.43 -43.93
N LEU A 176 4.49 -2.60 -43.78
CA LEU A 176 3.34 -2.72 -44.68
C LEU A 176 3.71 -2.07 -46.02
N SER A 177 4.09 -2.95 -46.95
CA SER A 177 4.41 -2.68 -48.34
C SER A 177 3.40 -1.73 -48.98
N ASP A 178 3.95 -0.73 -49.65
CA ASP A 178 3.30 0.08 -50.67
C ASP A 178 2.46 -0.82 -51.61
N PRO A 179 1.12 -0.72 -51.64
CA PRO A 179 0.34 -1.40 -52.65
C PRO A 179 0.52 -0.59 -53.94
N GLY A 180 1.54 -0.99 -54.72
CA GLY A 180 1.81 -0.45 -56.04
C GLY A 180 0.55 -0.38 -56.92
N PRO A 181 0.56 0.48 -57.96
CA PRO A 181 -0.65 0.86 -58.68
C PRO A 181 -1.35 -0.37 -59.27
N ARG A 182 -2.57 -0.66 -58.79
CA ARG A 182 -3.42 -1.73 -59.31
C ARG A 182 -3.74 -1.43 -60.77
N THR A 183 -3.09 -2.13 -61.69
CA THR A 183 -3.51 -2.16 -63.09
C THR A 183 -4.84 -2.90 -63.17
N ARG A 184 -5.87 -2.15 -63.55
CA ARG A 184 -7.25 -2.60 -63.70
C ARG A 184 -7.34 -3.48 -64.95
N ARG A 185 -7.14 -4.78 -64.81
CA ARG A 185 -7.41 -5.77 -65.88
C ARG A 185 -8.93 -5.87 -66.07
N SER A 186 -9.44 -4.97 -66.89
CA SER A 186 -10.78 -5.06 -67.47
C SER A 186 -10.70 -6.10 -68.59
N ASP A 187 -11.82 -6.77 -68.87
CA ASP A 187 -12.06 -7.72 -69.97
C ASP A 187 -11.94 -9.20 -69.60
N GLU A 188 -12.95 -9.68 -68.87
CA GLU A 188 -13.41 -11.08 -69.02
C GLU A 188 -14.91 -11.03 -69.39
N PRO A 189 -15.33 -11.54 -70.56
CA PRO A 189 -16.73 -11.54 -70.96
C PRO A 189 -17.57 -12.53 -70.14
N ARG A 190 -18.71 -12.04 -69.64
CA ARG A 190 -19.69 -12.80 -68.87
C ARG A 190 -20.38 -13.86 -69.75
N PRO A 191 -20.45 -15.14 -69.35
CA PRO A 191 -21.15 -16.15 -70.14
C PRO A 191 -22.68 -15.95 -70.10
N PRO A 192 -23.42 -16.30 -71.17
CA PRO A 192 -24.86 -16.10 -71.26
C PRO A 192 -25.63 -17.05 -70.33
N ARG A 193 -26.65 -16.50 -69.65
CA ARG A 193 -27.59 -17.24 -68.81
C ARG A 193 -28.46 -18.14 -69.70
N SER A 194 -28.36 -19.46 -69.47
CA SER A 194 -29.32 -20.42 -70.02
C SER A 194 -30.62 -20.40 -69.20
N SER A 195 -31.71 -20.25 -69.93
CA SER A 195 -33.10 -20.34 -69.51
C SER A 195 -33.50 -21.78 -69.22
N ARG A 196 -34.27 -22.02 -68.14
CA ARG A 196 -35.12 -23.20 -68.01
C ARG A 196 -36.45 -22.85 -67.33
N PRO A 197 -37.50 -23.64 -67.62
CA PRO A 197 -38.85 -23.13 -67.81
C PRO A 197 -39.74 -23.28 -66.58
N HIS A 198 -40.77 -22.43 -66.54
CA HIS A 198 -41.96 -22.63 -65.76
C HIS A 198 -42.62 -23.96 -66.16
N ASP A 199 -42.91 -24.82 -65.19
CA ASP A 199 -44.05 -25.73 -65.28
C ASP A 199 -44.56 -26.13 -63.88
N ARG A 200 -45.83 -25.74 -63.66
CA ARG A 200 -46.87 -26.23 -62.74
C ARG A 200 -46.69 -26.14 -61.23
#